data_AF-A0AAD7D8G3-F1
#
_entry.id   AF-A0AAD7D8G3-F1
#
_cell.length_a   1.000
_cell.length_b   1.000
_cell.length_c   1.000
_cell.angle_alpha   90.00
_cell.angle_beta   90.00
_cell.angle_gamma   90.00
#
_symmetry.space_group_name_H-M   'P 1'
#
loop_
_entity.id
_entity.type
_entity.pdbx_description
1 polymer ?
#
loop_
_entity_poly.entity_id
_entity_poly.type
_entity_poly.pdbx_seq_one_letter_code
_entity_poly.pdbx_strand_id
1 'polypeptide(L)'
;MSSLSGRILKADHTFKTVDHQGRLPGGEPIHTALYNVVNDSEEGFSPLQGMYERAQVEFARHAHGPTEAIYTDNLVVNERNWHESVTPSLKRNVQHIVLNPFRDLPEFKVSGPSSFASSPDRIDTLCDIILQSLPVKDSIYIALSVIALMVQIPLTLKSVLTHPQIIKFGHEITAAAKHLSSAWGLSIPSSSLVDLGKLAKLKGAAAEASCSLSTLCGAVLNLQLREPNVSTSSLPLTSQVDDLAREVDCVWSVQQALMKLGAVGIPLQPSQLRPAQLVALVIRNKPQAWGELAEHDGYLVIPKRRARCP
;
A
#
# COMPACT_ATOMS: atom_id res chain seq x y z
N MET A 1 -20.72 43.25 -8.17
CA MET A 1 -19.56 42.39 -7.84
C MET A 1 -19.81 41.03 -8.47
N SER A 2 -18.87 40.54 -9.29
CA SER A 2 -18.92 39.21 -9.87
C SER A 2 -18.30 38.20 -8.90
N SER A 3 -19.07 37.21 -8.45
CA SER A 3 -18.55 36.09 -7.67
C SER A 3 -18.25 34.91 -8.59
N LEU A 4 -17.15 34.20 -8.35
CA LEU A 4 -16.80 32.98 -9.08
C LEU A 4 -17.48 31.75 -8.44
N SER A 5 -17.74 30.72 -9.25
CA SER A 5 -18.38 29.49 -8.77
C SER A 5 -17.37 28.57 -8.08
N GLY A 6 -17.81 27.85 -7.04
CA GLY A 6 -17.00 26.89 -6.29
C GLY A 6 -17.36 25.43 -6.55
N ARG A 7 -17.56 25.05 -7.82
CA ARG A 7 -17.92 23.66 -8.20
C ARG A 7 -16.85 22.64 -7.79
N ILE A 8 -15.58 23.03 -7.78
CA ILE A 8 -14.47 22.20 -7.30
C ILE A 8 -13.68 23.01 -6.29
N LEU A 9 -13.58 22.51 -5.06
CA LEU A 9 -12.74 23.10 -4.02
C LEU A 9 -11.48 22.25 -3.83
N LYS A 10 -10.41 22.91 -3.39
CA LYS A 10 -9.15 22.27 -3.03
C LYS A 10 -8.82 22.73 -1.62
N ALA A 11 -8.70 21.79 -0.72
CA ALA A 11 -8.46 21.95 0.71
C ALA A 11 -7.08 21.36 1.00
N ASP A 12 -6.00 22.07 0.66
CA ASP A 12 -4.65 21.52 0.81
C ASP A 12 -3.55 22.60 0.77
N HIS A 13 -2.47 22.34 1.49
CA HIS A 13 -1.18 23.03 1.50
C HIS A 13 -0.28 22.64 0.30
N THR A 14 -0.62 21.53 -0.39
CA THR A 14 0.25 20.85 -1.36
C THR A 14 0.03 21.26 -2.81
N PHE A 15 -0.99 22.06 -3.13
CA PHE A 15 -1.21 22.59 -4.51
C PHE A 15 -0.24 23.73 -4.88
N LYS A 16 1.08 23.52 -4.72
CA LYS A 16 2.13 24.37 -5.32
C LYS A 16 2.11 24.37 -6.86
N THR A 17 1.30 23.50 -7.47
CA THR A 17 1.13 23.44 -8.93
C THR A 17 0.56 24.75 -9.51
N VAL A 18 -0.14 25.55 -8.70
CA VAL A 18 -0.74 26.82 -9.14
C VAL A 18 0.28 27.96 -9.22
N ASP A 19 1.38 27.90 -8.45
CA ASP A 19 2.54 28.79 -8.62
C ASP A 19 3.19 28.64 -10.01
N HIS A 20 2.91 27.53 -10.69
CA HIS A 20 3.42 27.17 -12.01
C HIS A 20 2.36 27.26 -13.13
N GLN A 21 1.12 27.71 -12.83
CA GLN A 21 0.12 27.98 -13.86
C GLN A 21 0.28 29.42 -14.39
N GLY A 22 -0.02 29.62 -15.67
CA GLY A 22 0.22 30.88 -16.39
C GLY A 22 -0.35 32.11 -15.65
N ARG A 23 0.39 33.22 -15.74
CA ARG A 23 -0.01 34.53 -15.23
C ARG A 23 -0.53 35.39 -16.39
N LEU A 24 -1.50 36.24 -16.11
CA LEU A 24 -1.88 37.31 -17.04
C LEU A 24 -0.73 38.31 -17.19
N PRO A 25 -0.65 39.05 -18.31
CA PRO A 25 0.25 40.20 -18.44
C PRO A 25 0.00 41.19 -17.30
N GLY A 26 1.02 41.44 -16.47
CA GLY A 26 0.88 42.18 -15.20
C GLY A 26 1.13 41.33 -13.95
N GLY A 27 1.31 40.01 -14.10
CA GLY A 27 1.76 39.12 -13.02
C GLY A 27 0.63 38.49 -12.20
N GLU A 28 -0.63 38.79 -12.51
CA GLU A 28 -1.79 38.23 -11.82
C GLU A 28 -1.99 36.75 -12.19
N PRO A 29 -2.13 35.84 -11.21
CA PRO A 29 -2.46 34.45 -11.49
C PRO A 29 -3.82 34.32 -12.20
N ILE A 30 -3.95 33.39 -13.15
CA ILE A 30 -5.21 33.16 -13.89
C ILE A 30 -6.34 32.63 -12.97
N HIS A 31 -6.03 32.09 -11.79
CA HIS A 31 -6.97 31.39 -10.90
C HIS A 31 -7.32 32.12 -9.58
N THR A 32 -7.07 33.43 -9.48
CA THR A 32 -7.11 34.22 -8.23
C THR A 32 -8.39 34.10 -7.40
N ALA A 33 -9.57 33.85 -7.96
CA ALA A 33 -10.79 33.83 -7.15
C ALA A 33 -11.21 32.48 -6.56
N LEU A 34 -10.41 31.42 -6.78
CA LEU A 34 -10.42 30.27 -5.87
C LEU A 34 -9.46 30.48 -4.68
N TYR A 35 -8.56 31.46 -4.78
CA TYR A 35 -7.45 31.69 -3.83
C TYR A 35 -7.82 32.64 -2.68
N ASN A 36 -8.64 33.67 -2.92
CA ASN A 36 -8.94 34.70 -1.90
C ASN A 36 -9.76 34.23 -0.69
N VAL A 37 -10.28 33.00 -0.68
CA VAL A 37 -11.17 32.52 0.40
C VAL A 37 -10.57 31.36 1.19
N VAL A 38 -9.42 30.78 0.78
CA VAL A 38 -8.88 29.55 1.41
C VAL A 38 -7.51 29.73 2.07
N ASN A 39 -6.72 30.77 1.71
CA ASN A 39 -5.31 30.83 2.09
C ASN A 39 -4.91 31.91 3.13
N ASP A 40 -5.86 32.62 3.73
CA ASP A 40 -5.56 33.73 4.67
C ASP A 40 -5.34 33.31 6.13
N SER A 41 -5.15 32.02 6.45
CA SER A 41 -4.87 31.60 7.83
C SER A 41 -3.93 30.40 7.91
N GLU A 42 -2.65 30.68 8.07
CA GLU A 42 -1.58 29.67 8.18
C GLU A 42 -1.50 28.96 9.54
N GLU A 43 -2.39 29.20 10.52
CA GLU A 43 -2.30 28.54 11.83
C GLU A 43 -3.67 28.11 12.39
N GLY A 44 -3.92 26.79 12.35
CA GLY A 44 -5.02 26.12 13.06
C GLY A 44 -6.14 25.57 12.17
N PHE A 45 -6.76 24.47 12.60
CA PHE A 45 -7.89 23.83 11.91
C PHE A 45 -9.22 24.62 12.07
N SER A 46 -9.30 25.51 13.07
CA SER A 46 -10.51 26.26 13.42
C SER A 46 -10.91 27.39 12.44
N PRO A 47 -9.98 28.18 11.88
CA PRO A 47 -10.31 29.22 10.90
C PRO A 47 -10.82 28.66 9.57
N LEU A 48 -10.28 27.51 9.14
CA LEU A 48 -10.67 26.83 7.89
C LEU A 48 -12.13 26.42 7.91
N GLN A 49 -12.66 25.93 9.04
CA GLN A 49 -14.05 25.48 9.10
C GLN A 49 -15.05 26.59 8.75
N GLY A 50 -14.88 27.77 9.35
CA GLY A 50 -15.70 28.93 9.07
C GLY A 50 -15.54 29.48 7.65
N MET A 51 -14.47 29.12 6.93
CA MET A 51 -14.26 29.54 5.54
C MET A 51 -15.10 28.69 4.57
N TYR A 52 -15.15 27.37 4.75
CA TYR A 52 -16.03 26.52 3.93
C TYR A 52 -17.50 26.81 4.19
N GLU A 53 -17.89 27.03 5.44
CA GLU A 53 -19.26 27.41 5.79
C GLU A 53 -19.67 28.73 5.12
N ARG A 54 -18.82 29.76 5.20
CA ARG A 54 -19.07 31.05 4.54
C ARG A 54 -19.07 30.93 3.01
N ALA A 55 -18.18 30.13 2.44
CA ALA A 55 -18.16 29.90 0.99
C ALA A 55 -19.48 29.32 0.48
N GLN A 56 -20.06 28.34 1.19
CA GLN A 56 -21.36 27.78 0.82
C GLN A 56 -22.49 28.81 0.92
N VAL A 57 -22.49 29.66 1.96
CA VAL A 57 -23.45 30.77 2.11
C VAL A 57 -23.34 31.76 0.94
N GLU A 58 -22.12 32.16 0.58
CA GLU A 58 -21.89 33.12 -0.51
C GLU A 58 -22.22 32.53 -1.89
N PHE A 59 -21.93 31.24 -2.13
CA PHE A 59 -22.35 30.56 -3.35
C PHE A 59 -23.88 30.57 -3.50
N ALA A 60 -24.60 30.27 -2.42
CA ALA A 60 -26.06 30.34 -2.43
C ALA A 60 -26.58 31.77 -2.65
N ARG A 61 -26.01 32.76 -1.97
CA ARG A 61 -26.37 34.19 -2.11
C ARG A 61 -26.22 34.69 -3.54
N HIS A 62 -25.23 34.19 -4.27
CA HIS A 62 -24.95 34.56 -5.66
C HIS A 62 -25.52 33.59 -6.71
N ALA A 63 -26.43 32.68 -6.31
CA ALA A 63 -27.06 31.70 -7.19
C ALA A 63 -26.07 30.81 -7.98
N HIS A 64 -24.92 30.50 -7.38
CA HIS A 64 -23.98 29.53 -7.94
C HIS A 64 -24.48 28.10 -7.76
N GLY A 65 -24.05 27.21 -8.67
CA GLY A 65 -24.25 25.78 -8.50
C GLY A 65 -23.51 25.22 -7.27
N PRO A 66 -23.96 24.08 -6.72
CA PRO A 66 -23.33 23.49 -5.54
C PRO A 66 -21.91 23.00 -5.84
N THR A 67 -21.09 22.89 -4.80
CA THR A 67 -19.78 22.24 -4.89
C THR A 67 -19.94 20.74 -5.20
N GLU A 68 -19.27 20.26 -6.23
CA GLU A 68 -19.34 18.87 -6.71
C GLU A 68 -18.16 18.02 -6.22
N ALA A 69 -16.99 18.63 -6.00
CA ALA A 69 -15.80 17.91 -5.53
C ALA A 69 -14.95 18.75 -4.58
N ILE A 70 -14.31 18.08 -3.62
CA ILE A 70 -13.25 18.64 -2.77
C ILE A 70 -12.04 17.71 -2.83
N TYR A 71 -10.86 18.29 -3.09
CA TYR A 71 -9.58 17.58 -3.00
C TYR A 71 -8.89 17.95 -1.67
N THR A 72 -8.55 16.95 -0.85
CA THR A 72 -7.81 17.06 0.42
C THR A 72 -6.84 15.89 0.52
N ASP A 73 -5.73 16.07 1.24
CA ASP A 73 -4.65 15.09 1.38
C ASP A 73 -4.94 14.02 2.45
N ASN A 74 -5.80 14.32 3.42
CA ASN A 74 -6.08 13.45 4.57
C ASN A 74 -7.57 13.40 4.91
N LEU A 75 -8.35 12.66 4.11
CA LEU A 75 -9.75 12.33 4.44
C LEU A 75 -9.83 11.30 5.59
N VAL A 76 -9.46 11.72 6.80
CA VAL A 76 -9.83 11.01 8.02
C VAL A 76 -11.35 11.10 8.19
N VAL A 77 -11.95 10.09 8.85
CA VAL A 77 -13.41 10.00 9.03
C VAL A 77 -14.01 11.31 9.56
N ASN A 78 -13.32 11.99 10.49
CA ASN A 78 -13.81 13.23 11.08
C ASN A 78 -13.82 14.41 10.08
N GLU A 79 -12.75 14.57 9.28
CA GLU A 79 -12.66 15.63 8.28
C GLU A 79 -13.66 15.42 7.16
N ARG A 80 -13.81 14.17 6.70
CA ARG A 80 -14.86 13.79 5.73
C ARG A 80 -16.24 14.16 6.25
N ASN A 81 -16.59 13.69 7.46
CA ASN A 81 -17.92 13.90 8.04
C ASN A 81 -18.23 15.40 8.19
N TRP A 82 -17.22 16.20 8.52
CA TRP A 82 -17.36 17.65 8.59
C TRP A 82 -17.53 18.30 7.22
N HIS A 83 -16.70 17.97 6.21
CA HIS A 83 -16.88 18.51 4.86
C HIS A 83 -18.26 18.17 4.28
N GLU A 84 -18.75 16.96 4.53
CA GLU A 84 -20.07 16.52 4.11
C GLU A 84 -21.22 17.17 4.89
N SER A 85 -21.00 17.63 6.13
CA SER A 85 -22.01 18.38 6.88
C SER A 85 -22.12 19.82 6.37
N VAL A 86 -20.99 20.44 6.04
CA VAL A 86 -20.93 21.82 5.52
C VAL A 86 -21.28 21.90 4.04
N THR A 87 -20.96 20.87 3.26
CA THR A 87 -21.17 20.81 1.80
C THR A 87 -22.04 19.61 1.43
N PRO A 88 -23.38 19.68 1.60
CA PRO A 88 -24.27 18.53 1.46
C PRO A 88 -24.27 17.85 0.08
N SER A 89 -23.89 18.60 -0.98
CA SER A 89 -23.74 18.07 -2.33
C SER A 89 -22.68 16.98 -2.44
N LEU A 90 -21.70 16.93 -1.53
CA LEU A 90 -20.68 15.88 -1.47
C LEU A 90 -21.26 14.52 -1.03
N LYS A 91 -22.49 14.46 -0.53
CA LYS A 91 -23.16 13.18 -0.22
C LYS A 91 -23.92 12.61 -1.42
N ARG A 92 -24.15 13.41 -2.47
CA ARG A 92 -25.02 13.03 -3.58
C ARG A 92 -24.34 11.98 -4.44
N ASN A 93 -24.90 10.77 -4.46
CA ASN A 93 -24.40 9.63 -5.23
C ASN A 93 -22.94 9.25 -4.89
N VAL A 94 -22.52 9.44 -3.64
CA VAL A 94 -21.18 9.08 -3.19
C VAL A 94 -21.18 7.74 -2.47
N GLN A 95 -20.32 6.84 -2.93
CA GLN A 95 -19.97 5.62 -2.21
C GLN A 95 -18.64 5.86 -1.49
N HIS A 96 -18.66 5.88 -0.16
CA HIS A 96 -17.43 6.05 0.60
C HIS A 96 -16.53 4.82 0.46
N ILE A 97 -15.25 5.06 0.20
CA ILE A 97 -14.23 4.03 0.29
C ILE A 97 -14.09 3.67 1.77
N VAL A 98 -14.25 2.38 2.07
CA VAL A 98 -14.00 1.86 3.43
C VAL A 98 -12.48 1.84 3.62
N LEU A 99 -11.96 2.76 4.42
CA LEU A 99 -10.51 2.93 4.64
C LEU A 99 -9.86 1.69 5.25
N ASN A 100 -10.61 0.94 6.08
CA ASN A 100 -10.21 -0.35 6.60
C ASN A 100 -11.31 -1.38 6.32
N PRO A 101 -11.34 -1.99 5.13
CA PRO A 101 -12.38 -2.96 4.76
C PRO A 101 -12.32 -4.25 5.59
N PHE A 102 -11.27 -4.42 6.39
CA PHE A 102 -10.96 -5.62 7.16
C PHE A 102 -11.22 -5.46 8.65
N ARG A 103 -11.71 -4.30 9.10
CA ARG A 103 -11.90 -3.99 10.53
C ARG A 103 -12.87 -4.93 11.24
N ASP A 104 -13.80 -5.51 10.50
CA ASP A 104 -14.88 -6.36 11.01
C ASP A 104 -14.52 -7.86 10.91
N LEU A 105 -13.30 -8.19 10.46
CA LEU A 105 -12.80 -9.56 10.36
C LEU A 105 -12.30 -10.08 11.71
N PRO A 106 -12.26 -11.41 11.92
CA PRO A 106 -11.67 -11.99 13.12
C PRO A 106 -10.20 -11.60 13.28
N GLU A 107 -9.77 -11.33 14.52
CA GLU A 107 -8.39 -10.96 14.82
C GLU A 107 -7.42 -12.13 14.52
N PHE A 108 -6.29 -11.80 13.89
CA PHE A 108 -5.21 -12.74 13.64
C PHE A 108 -4.56 -13.19 14.96
N LYS A 109 -4.42 -14.51 15.13
CA LYS A 109 -3.81 -15.13 16.32
C LYS A 109 -2.54 -15.87 15.94
N VAL A 110 -1.52 -15.71 16.78
CA VAL A 110 -0.24 -16.43 16.69
C VAL A 110 -0.50 -17.93 16.81
N SER A 111 0.11 -18.72 15.94
CA SER A 111 -0.22 -20.16 15.78
C SER A 111 0.51 -21.07 16.76
N GLY A 112 1.46 -20.54 17.55
CA GLY A 112 2.24 -21.32 18.51
C GLY A 112 3.09 -20.49 19.47
N PRO A 113 3.79 -21.15 20.40
CA PRO A 113 4.69 -20.46 21.31
C PRO A 113 5.88 -19.89 20.54
N SER A 114 6.19 -18.61 20.78
CA SER A 114 7.41 -17.97 20.30
C SER A 114 8.57 -18.30 21.22
N SER A 115 9.76 -18.51 20.64
CA SER A 115 11.00 -18.60 21.40
C SER A 115 11.80 -17.32 21.18
N PHE A 116 12.23 -16.70 22.27
CA PHE A 116 12.98 -15.45 22.25
C PHE A 116 14.42 -15.68 22.71
N ALA A 117 15.37 -15.14 21.95
CA ALA A 117 16.80 -15.16 22.28
C ALA A 117 17.33 -13.73 22.28
N SER A 118 17.82 -13.26 23.43
CA SER A 118 18.41 -11.93 23.60
C SER A 118 19.92 -11.95 23.82
N SER A 119 20.51 -13.08 24.23
CA SER A 119 21.96 -13.18 24.39
C SER A 119 22.63 -13.52 23.06
N PRO A 120 23.80 -12.92 22.74
CA PRO A 120 24.57 -13.24 21.54
C PRO A 120 24.80 -14.75 21.37
N ASP A 121 25.22 -15.46 22.41
CA ASP A 121 25.48 -16.91 22.37
C ASP A 121 24.25 -17.72 21.97
N ARG A 122 23.07 -17.32 22.45
CA ARG A 122 21.82 -18.03 22.13
C ARG A 122 21.35 -17.71 20.71
N ILE A 123 21.55 -16.47 20.25
CA ILE A 123 21.32 -16.09 18.86
C ILE A 123 22.25 -16.88 17.94
N ASP A 124 23.53 -16.99 18.31
CA ASP A 124 24.53 -17.74 17.55
C ASP A 124 24.17 -19.22 17.46
N THR A 125 23.80 -19.83 18.59
CA THR A 125 23.36 -21.23 18.64
C THR A 125 22.15 -21.48 17.72
N LEU A 126 21.15 -20.60 17.72
CA LEU A 126 19.96 -20.73 16.86
C LEU A 126 20.30 -20.57 15.38
N CYS A 127 21.16 -19.62 15.04
CA CYS A 127 21.60 -19.41 13.66
C CYS A 127 22.47 -20.57 13.16
N ASP A 128 23.33 -21.13 14.01
CA ASP A 128 24.13 -22.31 13.68
C ASP A 128 23.24 -23.53 13.40
N ILE A 129 22.17 -23.74 14.16
CA ILE A 129 21.20 -24.81 13.88
C ILE A 129 20.58 -24.63 12.48
N ILE A 130 20.22 -23.39 12.11
CA ILE A 130 19.68 -23.08 10.77
C ILE A 130 20.71 -23.41 9.69
N LEU A 131 21.95 -22.95 9.86
CA LEU A 131 23.03 -23.18 8.90
C LEU A 131 23.36 -24.66 8.75
N GLN A 132 23.36 -25.43 9.84
CA GLN A 132 23.59 -26.88 9.82
C GLN A 132 22.43 -27.65 9.17
N SER A 133 21.21 -27.09 9.21
CA SER A 133 20.03 -27.69 8.58
C SER A 133 19.92 -27.43 7.07
N LEU A 134 20.86 -26.69 6.48
CA LEU A 134 20.81 -26.34 5.06
C LEU A 134 20.85 -27.59 4.17
N PRO A 135 19.82 -27.84 3.37
CA PRO A 135 19.82 -28.93 2.41
C PRO A 135 20.79 -28.62 1.26
N VAL A 136 21.43 -29.66 0.71
CA VAL A 136 22.46 -29.52 -0.34
C VAL A 136 21.92 -28.87 -1.62
N LYS A 137 20.62 -29.07 -1.92
CA LYS A 137 20.01 -28.63 -3.18
C LYS A 137 18.77 -27.74 -3.00
N ASP A 138 18.16 -27.74 -1.82
CA ASP A 138 16.93 -26.99 -1.58
C ASP A 138 17.22 -25.65 -0.90
N SER A 139 16.22 -24.79 -0.84
CA SER A 139 16.31 -23.50 -0.15
C SER A 139 15.53 -23.55 1.17
N ILE A 140 16.06 -22.88 2.19
CA ILE A 140 15.34 -22.65 3.45
C ILE A 140 14.65 -21.29 3.36
N TYR A 141 13.41 -21.23 3.83
CA TYR A 141 12.62 -20.00 3.87
C TYR A 141 12.56 -19.48 5.30
N ILE A 142 12.82 -18.18 5.48
CA ILE A 142 12.76 -17.50 6.78
C ILE A 142 11.90 -16.25 6.65
N ALA A 143 10.90 -16.11 7.52
CA ALA A 143 10.18 -14.86 7.69
C ALA A 143 11.03 -13.86 8.51
N LEU A 144 11.17 -12.64 8.02
CA LEU A 144 12.00 -11.60 8.65
C LEU A 144 11.19 -10.31 8.88
N SER A 145 11.15 -9.84 10.12
CA SER A 145 10.73 -8.48 10.51
C SER A 145 11.87 -7.81 11.30
N VAL A 146 12.03 -6.50 11.15
CA VAL A 146 13.13 -5.72 11.74
C VAL A 146 12.56 -4.43 12.34
N ILE A 147 12.63 -4.30 13.66
CA ILE A 147 12.16 -3.09 14.38
C ILE A 147 13.32 -2.21 14.83
N ALA A 148 14.39 -2.81 15.36
CA ALA A 148 15.53 -2.08 15.89
C ALA A 148 16.84 -2.81 15.57
N LEU A 149 17.93 -2.04 15.47
CA LEU A 149 19.25 -2.56 15.17
C LEU A 149 20.19 -2.40 16.37
N MET A 150 20.93 -3.46 16.65
CA MET A 150 22.05 -3.42 17.58
C MET A 150 23.29 -2.85 16.88
N VAL A 151 24.21 -2.30 17.68
CA VAL A 151 25.50 -1.77 17.19
C VAL A 151 26.38 -2.89 16.64
N GLN A 152 26.31 -4.09 17.22
CA GLN A 152 27.05 -5.27 16.77
C GLN A 152 26.09 -6.39 16.42
N ILE A 153 26.37 -7.06 15.29
CA ILE A 153 25.61 -8.22 14.83
C ILE A 153 26.40 -9.50 15.11
N PRO A 154 25.78 -10.55 15.68
CA PRO A 154 26.41 -11.87 15.80
C PRO A 154 26.85 -12.42 14.43
N LEU A 155 28.00 -13.10 14.38
CA LEU A 155 28.63 -13.52 13.12
C LEU A 155 27.76 -14.54 12.37
N THR A 156 27.12 -15.45 13.09
CA THR A 156 26.25 -16.48 12.51
C THR A 156 24.98 -15.87 11.90
N LEU A 157 24.40 -14.84 12.54
CA LEU A 157 23.27 -14.10 12.00
C LEU A 157 23.67 -13.38 10.70
N LYS A 158 24.88 -12.80 10.66
CA LYS A 158 25.45 -12.26 9.42
C LYS A 158 25.54 -13.32 8.33
N SER A 159 26.00 -14.53 8.66
CA SER A 159 26.04 -15.65 7.72
C SER A 159 24.65 -16.02 7.22
N VAL A 160 23.65 -16.15 8.09
CA VAL A 160 22.25 -16.45 7.72
C VAL A 160 21.68 -15.38 6.78
N LEU A 161 21.85 -14.10 7.12
CA LEU A 161 21.33 -12.98 6.33
C LEU A 161 21.99 -12.88 4.95
N THR A 162 23.28 -13.22 4.84
CA THR A 162 24.03 -13.14 3.56
C THR A 162 24.00 -14.43 2.74
N HIS A 163 23.52 -15.54 3.30
CA HIS A 163 23.50 -16.83 2.61
C HIS A 163 22.51 -16.85 1.41
N PRO A 164 22.92 -17.20 0.19
CA PRO A 164 22.07 -17.13 -1.00
C PRO A 164 20.97 -18.21 -1.06
N GLN A 165 21.17 -19.37 -0.42
CA GLN A 165 20.15 -20.44 -0.35
C GLN A 165 19.12 -20.25 0.78
N ILE A 166 19.34 -19.25 1.64
CA ILE A 166 18.33 -18.88 2.65
C ILE A 166 17.50 -17.76 2.05
N ILE A 167 16.27 -18.08 1.66
CA ILE A 167 15.31 -17.13 1.12
C ILE A 167 14.64 -16.43 2.30
N LYS A 168 14.86 -15.12 2.41
CA LYS A 168 14.21 -14.27 3.40
C LYS A 168 13.00 -13.65 2.76
N PHE A 169 11.87 -13.73 3.45
CA PHE A 169 10.64 -13.10 2.99
C PHE A 169 10.00 -12.28 4.10
N GLY A 170 9.28 -11.23 3.71
CA GLY A 170 8.75 -10.26 4.64
C GLY A 170 7.97 -9.15 3.96
N HIS A 171 7.30 -8.32 4.76
CA HIS A 171 6.72 -7.08 4.30
C HIS A 171 7.82 -6.01 4.18
N GLU A 172 7.88 -5.31 3.05
CA GLU A 172 8.92 -4.32 2.74
C GLU A 172 10.37 -4.81 2.94
N ILE A 173 10.60 -6.12 2.79
CA ILE A 173 11.88 -6.74 3.14
C ILE A 173 13.05 -6.20 2.32
N THR A 174 12.79 -5.66 1.12
CA THR A 174 13.83 -5.02 0.31
C THR A 174 14.35 -3.74 1.00
N ALA A 175 13.46 -2.94 1.60
CA ALA A 175 13.83 -1.74 2.32
C ALA A 175 14.56 -2.10 3.62
N ALA A 176 14.04 -3.09 4.37
CA ALA A 176 14.71 -3.63 5.55
C ALA A 176 16.12 -4.13 5.23
N ALA A 177 16.29 -4.95 4.18
CA ALA A 177 17.59 -5.47 3.77
C ALA A 177 18.59 -4.36 3.37
N LYS A 178 18.14 -3.30 2.71
CA LYS A 178 18.99 -2.13 2.41
C LYS A 178 19.44 -1.44 3.69
N HIS A 179 18.53 -1.26 4.64
CA HIS A 179 18.85 -0.68 5.94
C HIS A 179 19.87 -1.54 6.70
N LEU A 180 19.65 -2.86 6.79
CA LEU A 180 20.60 -3.81 7.39
C LEU A 180 21.97 -3.77 6.71
N SER A 181 21.99 -3.73 5.38
CA SER A 181 23.22 -3.68 4.58
C SER A 181 24.02 -2.42 4.88
N SER A 182 23.35 -1.27 5.00
CA SER A 182 23.97 0.00 5.38
C SER A 182 24.47 0.00 6.83
N ALA A 183 23.63 -0.42 7.78
CA ALA A 183 23.95 -0.37 9.19
C ALA A 183 25.07 -1.33 9.62
N TRP A 184 25.16 -2.51 8.98
CA TRP A 184 26.08 -3.57 9.38
C TRP A 184 27.13 -3.92 8.32
N GLY A 185 27.20 -3.18 7.21
CA GLY A 185 28.12 -3.45 6.11
C GLY A 185 27.92 -4.84 5.50
N LEU A 186 26.66 -5.23 5.30
CA LEU A 186 26.28 -6.53 4.73
C LEU A 186 26.00 -6.42 3.24
N SER A 187 26.22 -7.52 2.51
CA SER A 187 25.77 -7.68 1.13
C SER A 187 24.70 -8.76 1.07
N ILE A 188 23.45 -8.39 1.38
CA ILE A 188 22.31 -9.31 1.34
C ILE A 188 21.90 -9.53 -0.13
N PRO A 189 21.97 -10.77 -0.67
CA PRO A 189 21.66 -11.02 -2.07
C PRO A 189 20.21 -10.72 -2.40
N SER A 190 19.94 -9.86 -3.38
CA SER A 190 18.56 -9.50 -3.76
C SER A 190 17.76 -10.69 -4.29
N SER A 191 18.42 -11.70 -4.88
CA SER A 191 17.80 -12.95 -5.32
C SER A 191 17.31 -13.82 -4.16
N SER A 192 17.80 -13.57 -2.94
CA SER A 192 17.38 -14.27 -1.72
C SER A 192 16.24 -13.55 -1.00
N LEU A 193 15.69 -12.47 -1.56
CA LEU A 193 14.65 -11.65 -0.92
C LEU A 193 13.31 -11.79 -1.65
N VAL A 194 12.25 -12.11 -0.90
CA VAL A 194 10.88 -12.19 -1.40
C VAL A 194 9.99 -11.20 -0.66
N ASP A 195 9.60 -10.14 -1.34
CA ASP A 195 8.72 -9.11 -0.80
C ASP A 195 7.26 -9.52 -0.93
N LEU A 196 6.55 -9.62 0.21
CA LEU A 196 5.18 -10.11 0.23
C LEU A 196 4.19 -9.21 -0.49
N GLY A 197 4.38 -7.89 -0.46
CA GLY A 197 3.49 -6.96 -1.17
C GLY A 197 3.61 -7.15 -2.69
N LYS A 198 4.85 -7.29 -3.19
CA LYS A 198 5.09 -7.62 -4.60
C LYS A 198 4.55 -8.99 -4.98
N LEU A 199 4.75 -10.00 -4.14
CA LEU A 199 4.24 -11.35 -4.38
C LEU A 199 2.71 -11.36 -4.40
N ALA A 200 2.05 -10.70 -3.44
CA ALA A 200 0.60 -10.60 -3.37
C ALA A 200 0.01 -9.92 -4.62
N LYS A 201 0.65 -8.85 -5.10
CA LYS A 201 0.27 -8.20 -6.37
C LYS A 201 0.40 -9.16 -7.57
N LEU A 202 1.51 -9.89 -7.66
CA LEU A 202 1.73 -10.90 -8.71
C LEU A 202 0.72 -12.06 -8.64
N LYS A 203 0.25 -12.41 -7.43
CA LYS A 203 -0.77 -13.43 -7.18
C LYS A 203 -2.21 -12.90 -7.30
N GLY A 204 -2.39 -11.59 -7.53
CA GLY A 204 -3.71 -10.97 -7.67
C GLY A 204 -4.45 -10.80 -6.36
N ALA A 205 -3.80 -11.03 -5.23
CA ALA A 205 -4.37 -10.89 -3.90
C ALA A 205 -4.34 -9.44 -3.39
N ALA A 206 -3.47 -8.60 -3.95
CA ALA A 206 -3.39 -7.18 -3.62
C ALA A 206 -3.39 -6.31 -4.89
N ALA A 207 -4.06 -5.16 -4.84
CA ALA A 207 -4.06 -4.19 -5.94
C ALA A 207 -2.69 -3.51 -6.11
N GLU A 208 -2.06 -3.17 -4.98
CA GLU A 208 -0.76 -2.49 -4.95
C GLU A 208 0.28 -3.25 -4.15
N ALA A 209 1.55 -3.15 -4.58
CA ALA A 209 2.66 -3.84 -3.95
C ALA A 209 3.14 -3.14 -2.66
N SER A 210 2.77 -1.88 -2.47
CA SER A 210 3.09 -1.06 -1.29
C SER A 210 1.98 -1.05 -0.25
N CYS A 211 1.07 -2.03 -0.27
CA CYS A 211 0.04 -2.13 0.77
C CYS A 211 0.65 -2.56 2.11
N SER A 212 0.00 -2.20 3.21
CA SER A 212 0.44 -2.56 4.56
C SER A 212 0.33 -4.06 4.83
N LEU A 213 1.07 -4.57 5.83
CA LEU A 213 0.91 -5.95 6.29
C LEU A 213 -0.51 -6.23 6.79
N SER A 214 -1.17 -5.26 7.42
CA SER A 214 -2.58 -5.36 7.83
C SER A 214 -3.53 -5.55 6.64
N THR A 215 -3.29 -4.81 5.55
CA THR A 215 -4.02 -4.96 4.29
C THR A 215 -3.78 -6.35 3.69
N LEU A 216 -2.54 -6.85 3.71
CA LEU A 216 -2.21 -8.20 3.22
C LEU A 216 -2.89 -9.28 4.07
N CYS A 217 -2.88 -9.15 5.39
CA CYS A 217 -3.55 -10.08 6.29
C CYS A 217 -5.05 -10.15 5.98
N GLY A 218 -5.71 -9.00 5.84
CA GLY A 218 -7.12 -8.92 5.47
C GLY A 218 -7.42 -9.50 4.09
N ALA A 219 -6.64 -9.11 3.08
CA ALA A 219 -6.88 -9.53 1.71
C ALA A 219 -6.56 -11.01 1.44
N VAL A 220 -5.53 -11.56 2.09
CA VAL A 220 -5.03 -12.92 1.82
C VAL A 220 -5.59 -13.94 2.80
N LEU A 221 -5.68 -13.60 4.09
CA LEU A 221 -6.10 -14.54 5.14
C LEU A 221 -7.54 -14.34 5.58
N ASN A 222 -8.18 -13.24 5.15
CA ASN A 222 -9.49 -12.83 5.65
C ASN A 222 -9.51 -12.68 7.18
N LEU A 223 -8.45 -12.08 7.72
CA LEU A 223 -8.25 -11.81 9.15
C LEU A 223 -7.80 -10.36 9.37
N GLN A 224 -8.09 -9.81 10.55
CA GLN A 224 -7.61 -8.50 10.96
C GLN A 224 -6.28 -8.62 11.69
N LEU A 225 -5.22 -8.02 11.17
CA LEU A 225 -3.98 -7.83 11.95
C LEU A 225 -4.09 -6.52 12.73
N ARG A 226 -3.93 -6.62 14.05
CA ARG A 226 -3.83 -5.45 14.92
C ARG A 226 -2.47 -4.79 14.74
N GLU A 227 -2.47 -3.55 14.24
CA GLU A 227 -1.24 -2.77 14.13
C GLU A 227 -0.74 -2.37 15.53
N PRO A 228 0.58 -2.40 15.76
CA PRO A 228 1.15 -1.94 17.03
C PRO A 228 0.84 -0.45 17.22
N ASN A 229 0.45 -0.07 18.43
CA ASN A 229 0.25 1.34 18.76
C ASN A 229 1.58 2.08 18.60
N VAL A 230 1.58 3.19 17.84
CA VAL A 230 2.72 3.94 17.27
C VAL A 230 3.77 4.45 18.29
N SER A 231 3.66 4.12 19.57
CA SER A 231 4.61 4.49 20.63
C SER A 231 5.32 3.25 21.19
N THR A 232 5.97 2.47 20.31
CA THR A 232 6.66 1.23 20.70
C THR A 232 7.91 1.47 21.54
N SER A 233 8.51 2.67 21.49
CA SER A 233 9.73 2.98 22.24
C SER A 233 9.55 3.00 23.77
N SER A 234 8.32 3.18 24.26
CA SER A 234 8.01 3.19 25.70
C SER A 234 7.42 1.88 26.23
N LEU A 235 7.16 0.91 25.36
CA LEU A 235 6.55 -0.37 25.77
C LEU A 235 7.58 -1.29 26.42
N PRO A 236 7.17 -2.13 27.39
CA PRO A 236 8.01 -3.21 27.90
C PRO A 236 8.54 -4.10 26.77
N LEU A 237 9.79 -4.55 26.89
CA LEU A 237 10.43 -5.42 25.89
C LEU A 237 9.57 -6.66 25.57
N THR A 238 8.86 -7.21 26.55
CA THR A 238 7.97 -8.36 26.36
C THR A 238 6.84 -8.06 25.37
N SER A 239 6.22 -6.88 25.47
CA SER A 239 5.15 -6.48 24.54
C SER A 239 5.69 -6.27 23.12
N GLN A 240 6.89 -5.69 22.99
CA GLN A 240 7.54 -5.54 21.69
C GLN A 240 7.86 -6.90 21.04
N VAL A 241 8.29 -7.89 21.85
CA VAL A 241 8.54 -9.26 21.39
C VAL A 241 7.25 -9.95 20.96
N ASP A 242 6.15 -9.76 21.67
CA ASP A 242 4.84 -10.32 21.31
C ASP A 242 4.31 -9.72 19.99
N ASP A 243 4.49 -8.42 19.80
CA ASP A 243 4.12 -7.74 18.55
C ASP A 243 4.98 -8.23 17.37
N LEU A 244 6.29 -8.36 17.57
CA LEU A 244 7.20 -8.95 16.58
C LEU A 244 6.83 -10.39 16.23
N ALA A 245 6.55 -11.21 17.24
CA ALA A 245 6.14 -12.59 17.03
C ALA A 245 4.85 -12.66 16.21
N ARG A 246 3.87 -11.79 16.50
CA ARG A 246 2.62 -11.70 15.73
C ARG A 246 2.86 -11.27 14.29
N GLU A 247 3.72 -10.29 14.05
CA GLU A 247 4.08 -9.86 12.69
C GLU A 247 4.75 -10.98 11.91
N VAL A 248 5.74 -11.66 12.49
CA VAL A 248 6.46 -12.76 11.82
C VAL A 248 5.51 -13.93 11.51
N ASP A 249 4.64 -14.30 12.44
CA ASP A 249 3.62 -15.34 12.21
C ASP A 249 2.62 -14.94 11.12
N CYS A 250 2.24 -13.66 11.07
CA CYS A 250 1.37 -13.12 10.04
C CYS A 250 2.05 -13.20 8.66
N VAL A 251 3.30 -12.73 8.56
CA VAL A 251 4.15 -12.81 7.36
C VAL A 251 4.24 -14.27 6.88
N TRP A 252 4.51 -15.21 7.78
CA TRP A 252 4.59 -16.64 7.48
C TRP A 252 3.26 -17.19 6.95
N SER A 253 2.15 -16.85 7.61
CA SER A 253 0.81 -17.29 7.22
C SER A 253 0.38 -16.73 5.86
N VAL A 254 0.63 -15.44 5.62
CA VAL A 254 0.39 -14.78 4.33
C VAL A 254 1.19 -15.46 3.22
N GLN A 255 2.47 -15.73 3.44
CA GLN A 255 3.31 -16.43 2.47
C GLN A 255 2.73 -17.80 2.11
N GLN A 256 2.37 -18.62 3.11
CA GLN A 256 1.80 -19.94 2.86
C GLN A 256 0.51 -19.88 2.05
N ALA A 257 -0.36 -18.90 2.33
CA ALA A 257 -1.60 -18.70 1.59
C ALA A 257 -1.31 -18.24 0.15
N LEU A 258 -0.41 -17.27 -0.05
CA LEU A 258 -0.02 -16.80 -1.39
C LEU A 258 0.62 -17.88 -2.26
N MET A 259 1.40 -18.79 -1.67
CA MET A 259 2.04 -19.88 -2.40
C MET A 259 1.03 -20.90 -2.94
N LYS A 260 -0.18 -20.97 -2.36
CA LYS A 260 -1.29 -21.80 -2.86
C LYS A 260 -2.05 -21.13 -4.01
N LEU A 261 -1.89 -19.82 -4.20
CA LEU A 261 -2.53 -19.09 -5.29
C LEU A 261 -1.78 -19.27 -6.61
N GLY A 262 -2.53 -19.33 -7.71
CA GLY A 262 -1.98 -19.15 -9.05
C GLY A 262 -1.39 -17.75 -9.22
N ALA A 263 -0.40 -17.59 -10.09
CA ALA A 263 0.03 -16.26 -10.49
C ALA A 263 -1.00 -15.67 -11.48
N VAL A 264 -1.28 -14.37 -11.37
CA VAL A 264 -2.18 -13.66 -12.29
C VAL A 264 -1.38 -12.68 -13.15
N GLY A 265 -1.86 -12.38 -14.34
CA GLY A 265 -1.20 -11.44 -15.25
C GLY A 265 0.11 -11.94 -15.87
N ILE A 266 0.51 -13.20 -15.61
CA ILE A 266 1.54 -13.88 -16.40
C ILE A 266 0.91 -14.26 -17.74
N PRO A 267 1.58 -14.03 -18.88
CA PRO A 267 1.14 -14.56 -20.16
C PRO A 267 0.89 -16.06 -20.03
N LEU A 268 -0.34 -16.49 -20.29
CA LEU A 268 -0.70 -17.90 -20.27
C LEU A 268 0.15 -18.63 -21.32
N GLN A 269 0.83 -19.68 -20.89
CA GLN A 269 1.46 -20.59 -21.83
C GLN A 269 0.37 -21.41 -22.54
N PRO A 270 0.58 -21.84 -23.80
CA PRO A 270 -0.40 -22.65 -24.52
C PRO A 270 -0.87 -23.89 -23.72
N SER A 271 0.03 -24.50 -22.94
CA SER A 271 -0.27 -25.64 -22.06
C SER A 271 -1.19 -25.33 -20.88
N GLN A 272 -1.39 -24.04 -20.56
CA GLN A 272 -2.20 -23.57 -19.44
C GLN A 272 -3.60 -23.11 -19.89
N LEU A 273 -3.85 -23.02 -21.20
CA LEU A 273 -5.13 -22.56 -21.75
C LEU A 273 -6.19 -23.64 -21.56
N ARG A 274 -7.28 -23.30 -20.87
CA ARG A 274 -8.48 -24.15 -20.78
C ARG A 274 -9.70 -23.39 -21.33
N PRO A 275 -10.61 -24.06 -22.06
CA PRO A 275 -11.90 -23.48 -22.40
C PRO A 275 -12.63 -22.96 -21.16
N ALA A 276 -13.33 -21.84 -21.31
CA ALA A 276 -14.06 -21.13 -20.25
C ALA A 276 -13.18 -20.63 -19.08
N GLN A 277 -11.86 -20.62 -19.21
CA GLN A 277 -10.98 -20.06 -18.20
C GLN A 277 -11.12 -18.53 -18.18
N LEU A 278 -11.36 -17.95 -17.01
CA LEU A 278 -11.36 -16.50 -16.84
C LEU A 278 -9.93 -15.95 -17.05
N VAL A 279 -9.80 -14.96 -17.93
CA VAL A 279 -8.52 -14.31 -18.29
C VAL A 279 -8.66 -12.80 -18.28
N ALA A 280 -7.54 -12.12 -18.10
CA ALA A 280 -7.44 -10.67 -18.21
C ALA A 280 -6.60 -10.30 -19.43
N LEU A 281 -7.12 -9.40 -20.27
CA LEU A 281 -6.33 -8.73 -21.30
C LEU A 281 -5.48 -7.66 -20.61
N VAL A 282 -4.16 -7.75 -20.73
CA VAL A 282 -3.22 -6.81 -20.12
C VAL A 282 -2.54 -5.98 -21.21
N ILE A 283 -2.62 -4.65 -21.12
CA ILE A 283 -1.88 -3.71 -21.98
C ILE A 283 -0.98 -2.86 -21.08
N ARG A 284 0.32 -2.80 -21.39
CA ARG A 284 1.33 -2.06 -20.60
C ARG A 284 1.28 -2.39 -19.09
N ASN A 285 1.20 -3.68 -18.76
CA ASN A 285 1.11 -4.20 -17.39
C ASN A 285 -0.13 -3.73 -16.60
N LYS A 286 -1.19 -3.28 -17.28
CA LYS A 286 -2.47 -2.94 -16.66
C LYS A 286 -3.59 -3.79 -17.26
N PRO A 287 -4.43 -4.47 -16.45
CA PRO A 287 -5.64 -5.13 -16.93
C PRO A 287 -6.54 -4.11 -17.62
N GLN A 288 -6.97 -4.40 -18.83
CA GLN A 288 -7.86 -3.56 -19.64
C GLN A 288 -9.25 -4.16 -19.77
N ALA A 289 -9.35 -5.48 -19.81
CA ALA A 289 -10.60 -6.20 -19.93
C ALA A 289 -10.47 -7.58 -19.30
N TRP A 290 -11.62 -8.14 -18.89
CA TRP A 290 -11.74 -9.52 -18.43
C TRP A 290 -12.66 -10.26 -19.38
N GLY A 291 -12.40 -11.54 -19.59
CA GLY A 291 -13.24 -12.40 -20.41
C GLY A 291 -12.95 -13.86 -20.11
N GLU A 292 -13.77 -14.73 -20.68
CA GLU A 292 -13.51 -16.17 -20.65
C GLU A 292 -12.79 -16.58 -21.94
N LEU A 293 -11.87 -17.51 -21.82
CA LEU A 293 -11.20 -18.09 -22.97
C LEU A 293 -12.22 -18.91 -23.76
N ALA A 294 -12.62 -18.42 -24.93
CA ALA A 294 -13.38 -19.24 -25.86
C ALA A 294 -12.53 -20.43 -26.33
N GLU A 295 -13.16 -21.56 -26.64
CA GLU A 295 -12.50 -22.62 -27.41
C GLU A 295 -11.98 -22.01 -28.71
N HIS A 296 -10.65 -22.07 -28.90
CA HIS A 296 -10.02 -21.53 -30.09
C HIS A 296 -8.76 -22.33 -30.44
N ASP A 297 -8.50 -22.49 -31.74
CA ASP A 297 -7.45 -23.36 -32.29
C ASP A 297 -6.02 -22.77 -32.15
N GLY A 298 -5.80 -21.83 -31.23
CA GLY A 298 -4.49 -21.22 -30.98
C GLY A 298 -4.19 -19.93 -31.77
N TYR A 299 -5.13 -19.41 -32.59
CA TYR A 299 -4.97 -18.13 -33.29
C TYR A 299 -6.04 -17.09 -32.89
N LEU A 300 -5.59 -15.93 -32.38
CA LEU A 300 -6.41 -14.72 -32.27
C LEU A 300 -6.29 -13.95 -33.59
N VAL A 301 -7.34 -13.98 -34.41
CA VAL A 301 -7.39 -13.16 -35.63
C VAL A 301 -7.62 -11.72 -35.22
N ILE A 302 -6.54 -10.94 -35.12
CA ILE A 302 -6.65 -9.49 -34.99
C ILE A 302 -7.18 -8.96 -36.33
N PRO A 303 -8.37 -8.32 -36.37
CA PRO A 303 -8.88 -7.76 -37.61
C PRO A 303 -7.86 -6.75 -38.13
N LYS A 304 -7.27 -7.00 -39.30
CA LYS A 304 -6.40 -6.02 -39.96
C LYS A 304 -7.23 -4.74 -40.10
N ARG A 305 -6.75 -3.63 -39.53
CA ARG A 305 -7.34 -2.30 -39.74
C ARG A 305 -7.59 -2.15 -41.23
N ARG A 306 -8.87 -2.01 -41.63
CA ARG A 306 -9.20 -1.66 -43.01
C ARG A 306 -8.37 -0.42 -43.35
N ALA A 307 -7.50 -0.56 -44.34
CA ALA A 307 -6.81 0.58 -44.91
C ALA A 307 -7.90 1.60 -45.27
N ARG A 308 -7.74 2.84 -44.83
CA ARG A 308 -8.63 3.92 -45.28
C ARG A 308 -8.51 3.93 -46.80
N CYS A 309 -9.61 3.66 -47.50
CA CYS A 309 -9.66 3.90 -48.93
C CYS A 309 -9.33 5.39 -49.16
N PRO A 310 -8.48 5.70 -50.15
CA PRO A 310 -8.19 7.08 -50.53
C PRO A 310 -9.46 7.82 -50.97
#